data_AF-G3FBL5-F1
#
_entry.id   AF-G3FBL5-F1
#
_cell.length_a   1.000
_cell.length_b   1.000
_cell.length_c   1.000
_cell.angle_alpha   90.00
_cell.angle_beta   90.00
_cell.angle_gamma   90.00
#
_symmetry.space_group_name_H-M   'P 1'
#
loop_
_entity.id
_entity.type
_entity.pdbx_description
1 polymer ?
#
loop_
_entity_poly.entity_id
_entity_poly.type
_entity_poly.pdbx_seq_one_letter_code
_entity_poly.pdbx_strand_id
1 'polypeptide(L)'
;MQLVVMAAVLALAGAGPGCHSDCHLTSISIPVESCGHTEYIYTTICEGQCYHKDPVYIGPDDWAEQKVCNGDWTYEVKHFQGCPVGVTYPVARNCKCTACNAGNTYCGRFPGDISSCLSF
;
A
#
# COMPACT_ATOMS: atom_id res chain seq x y z
N MET A 1 -7.92 -62.07 -3.82
CA MET A 1 -7.36 -60.86 -4.47
C MET A 1 -7.78 -59.67 -3.62
N GLN A 2 -6.85 -58.99 -2.93
CA GLN A 2 -7.15 -57.82 -2.11
C GLN A 2 -7.00 -56.55 -2.97
N LEU A 3 -8.06 -55.76 -3.06
CA LEU A 3 -8.08 -54.47 -3.74
C LEU A 3 -7.62 -53.40 -2.75
N VAL A 4 -6.44 -52.81 -2.99
CA VAL A 4 -5.94 -51.68 -2.20
C VAL A 4 -6.37 -50.39 -2.91
N VAL A 5 -7.23 -49.61 -2.27
CA VAL A 5 -7.70 -48.33 -2.79
C VAL A 5 -6.77 -47.23 -2.29
N MET A 6 -5.93 -46.69 -3.17
CA MET A 6 -5.10 -45.52 -2.86
C MET A 6 -5.93 -44.25 -3.09
N ALA A 7 -6.38 -43.62 -2.00
CA ALA A 7 -6.98 -42.30 -2.06
C ALA A 7 -5.87 -41.25 -2.22
N ALA A 8 -5.75 -40.67 -3.41
CA ALA A 8 -4.88 -39.53 -3.65
C ALA A 8 -5.58 -38.25 -3.16
N VAL A 9 -5.10 -37.69 -2.06
CA VAL A 9 -5.54 -36.37 -1.57
C VAL A 9 -4.78 -35.32 -2.38
N LEU A 10 -5.45 -34.68 -3.33
CA LEU A 10 -4.90 -33.53 -4.05
C LEU A 10 -4.86 -32.33 -3.09
N ALA A 11 -3.69 -32.05 -2.52
CA ALA A 11 -3.45 -30.79 -1.85
C ALA A 11 -3.48 -29.68 -2.91
N LEU A 12 -4.57 -28.91 -2.95
CA LEU A 12 -4.62 -27.65 -3.68
C LEU A 12 -3.65 -26.70 -2.97
N ALA A 13 -2.42 -26.60 -3.48
CA ALA A 13 -1.55 -25.49 -3.15
C ALA A 13 -2.21 -24.21 -3.71
N GLY A 14 -2.90 -23.48 -2.83
CA GLY A 14 -3.40 -22.15 -3.19
C GLY A 14 -2.21 -21.26 -3.51
N ALA A 15 -2.12 -20.79 -4.75
CA ALA A 15 -1.24 -19.68 -5.07
C ALA A 15 -1.78 -18.45 -4.32
N GLY A 16 -1.11 -18.09 -3.23
CA GLY A 16 -1.37 -16.81 -2.58
C GLY A 16 -1.10 -15.66 -3.55
N PRO A 17 -1.63 -14.45 -3.30
CA PRO A 17 -1.26 -13.27 -4.07
C PRO A 17 0.27 -13.14 -4.07
N GLY A 18 0.89 -13.17 -5.25
CA GLY A 18 2.34 -13.04 -5.38
C GLY A 18 2.84 -11.69 -4.87
N CYS A 19 4.10 -11.64 -4.42
CA CYS A 19 4.74 -10.47 -3.82
C CYS A 19 4.93 -9.25 -4.74
N HIS A 20 4.32 -9.24 -5.93
CA HIS A 20 4.67 -8.31 -6.99
C HIS A 20 3.42 -7.66 -7.57
N SER A 21 2.64 -7.00 -6.72
CA SER A 21 1.61 -6.07 -7.18
C SER A 21 2.27 -4.77 -7.62
N ASP A 22 2.01 -4.36 -8.86
CA ASP A 22 2.37 -3.03 -9.34
C ASP A 22 1.72 -1.95 -8.45
N CYS A 23 2.27 -0.75 -8.45
CA CYS A 23 1.68 0.40 -7.74
C CYS A 23 0.20 0.61 -8.14
N HIS A 24 -0.71 0.51 -7.18
CA HIS A 24 -2.15 0.57 -7.39
C HIS A 24 -2.88 1.24 -6.22
N LEU A 25 -4.17 1.48 -6.39
CA LEU A 25 -5.05 1.96 -5.33
C LEU A 25 -5.45 0.82 -4.41
N THR A 26 -5.19 0.96 -3.11
CA THR A 26 -5.66 0.04 -2.08
C THR A 26 -6.65 0.73 -1.15
N SER A 27 -7.78 0.06 -0.88
CA SER A 27 -8.73 0.50 0.15
C SER A 27 -8.24 0.06 1.52
N ILE A 28 -8.12 1.00 2.45
CA ILE A 28 -7.69 0.75 3.83
C ILE A 28 -8.67 1.39 4.82
N SER A 29 -8.60 0.93 6.07
CA SER A 29 -9.30 1.55 7.18
C SER A 29 -8.30 2.33 8.04
N ILE A 30 -8.56 3.62 8.26
CA ILE A 30 -7.72 4.47 9.12
C ILE A 30 -8.52 4.99 10.32
N PRO A 31 -7.89 5.09 11.51
CA PRO A 31 -8.51 5.78 12.63
C PRO A 31 -8.45 7.30 12.40
N VAL A 32 -9.56 7.98 12.66
CA VAL A 32 -9.67 9.43 12.70
C VAL A 32 -10.30 9.86 14.02
N GLU A 33 -9.84 10.97 14.58
CA GLU A 33 -10.25 11.42 15.91
C GLU A 33 -10.87 12.82 15.89
N SER A 34 -12.02 12.97 16.55
CA SER A 34 -12.67 14.27 16.81
C SER A 34 -13.41 14.26 18.14
N CYS A 35 -13.33 15.37 18.89
CA CYS A 35 -13.95 15.55 20.21
C CYS A 35 -13.67 14.41 21.22
N GLY A 36 -12.52 13.74 21.12
CA GLY A 36 -12.20 12.59 22.00
C GLY A 36 -12.85 11.27 21.60
N HIS A 37 -13.47 11.20 20.41
CA HIS A 37 -13.97 9.97 19.80
C HIS A 37 -13.08 9.56 18.65
N THR A 38 -12.80 8.26 18.54
CA THR A 38 -12.07 7.66 17.43
C THR A 38 -13.04 6.83 16.60
N GLU A 39 -13.14 7.12 15.30
CA GLU A 39 -13.86 6.29 14.34
C GLU A 39 -12.91 5.77 13.26
N TYR A 40 -13.21 4.59 12.72
CA TYR A 40 -12.51 4.05 11.57
C TYR A 40 -13.24 4.41 10.28
N ILE A 41 -12.52 4.96 9.32
CA ILE A 41 -13.06 5.30 8.00
C ILE A 41 -12.33 4.52 6.91
N TYR A 42 -13.09 4.12 5.89
CA TYR A 42 -12.52 3.55 4.69
C TYR A 42 -12.07 4.66 3.75
N THR A 43 -10.81 4.59 3.34
CA THR A 43 -10.20 5.50 2.36
C THR A 43 -9.32 4.71 1.40
N THR A 44 -8.79 5.37 0.38
CA THR A 44 -7.85 4.78 -0.56
C THR A 44 -6.45 5.37 -0.38
N ILE A 45 -5.43 4.51 -0.47
CA ILE A 45 -4.02 4.87 -0.50
C ILE A 45 -3.34 4.30 -1.75
N CYS A 46 -2.08 4.69 -1.96
CA CYS A 46 -1.21 4.05 -2.94
C CYS A 46 -0.32 3.00 -2.28
N GLU A 47 -0.35 1.79 -2.83
CA GLU A 47 0.43 0.65 -2.37
C GLU A 47 0.93 -0.16 -3.57
N GLY A 48 2.06 -0.82 -3.41
CA GLY A 48 2.64 -1.72 -4.40
C GLY A 48 4.10 -1.41 -4.66
N GLN A 49 4.66 -2.10 -5.65
CA GLN A 49 6.07 -2.03 -5.97
C GLN A 49 6.33 -1.12 -7.17
N CYS A 50 7.50 -0.50 -7.15
CA CYS A 50 8.02 0.30 -8.24
C CYS A 50 9.38 -0.21 -8.65
N TYR A 51 9.58 -0.33 -9.96
CA TYR A 51 10.86 -0.74 -10.50
C TYR A 51 11.97 0.24 -10.09
N HIS A 52 13.01 -0.29 -9.47
CA HIS A 52 14.23 0.43 -9.16
C HIS A 52 15.44 -0.38 -9.61
N LYS A 53 16.48 0.31 -10.08
CA LYS A 53 17.73 -0.29 -10.50
C LYS A 53 18.87 0.61 -10.05
N ASP A 54 19.81 0.03 -9.30
CA ASP A 54 21.04 0.72 -8.96
C ASP A 54 21.90 0.92 -10.23
N PRO A 55 22.41 2.13 -10.47
CA PRO A 55 23.27 2.39 -11.62
C PRO A 55 24.58 1.61 -11.48
N VAL A 56 25.05 1.03 -12.60
CA VAL A 56 26.33 0.28 -12.64
C VAL A 56 27.54 1.20 -12.53
N TYR A 57 27.41 2.44 -13.03
CA TYR A 57 28.41 3.49 -12.95
C TYR A 57 27.79 4.70 -12.25
N ILE A 58 28.48 5.22 -11.23
CA ILE A 58 28.04 6.39 -10.47
C ILE A 58 28.83 7.60 -10.99
N GLY A 59 28.30 8.23 -12.04
CA GLY A 59 28.78 9.52 -12.53
C GLY A 59 28.28 10.69 -11.67
N PRO A 60 28.90 11.88 -11.78
CA PRO A 60 28.48 13.08 -11.06
C PRO A 60 27.06 13.57 -11.42
N ASP A 61 26.53 13.18 -12.59
CA ASP A 61 25.20 13.59 -13.08
C ASP A 61 24.21 12.41 -13.19
N ASP A 62 24.61 11.20 -12.78
CA ASP A 62 23.87 9.93 -13.03
C ASP A 62 23.05 9.42 -11.83
N TRP A 63 22.64 10.30 -10.91
CA TRP A 63 21.74 9.88 -9.82
C TRP A 63 20.34 9.68 -10.38
N ALA A 64 20.05 8.47 -10.85
CA ALA A 64 18.71 8.09 -11.26
C ALA A 64 17.73 8.33 -10.09
N GLU A 65 16.79 9.25 -10.28
CA GLU A 65 15.79 9.55 -9.27
C GLU A 65 14.98 8.29 -8.95
N GLN A 66 14.98 7.89 -7.67
CA GLN A 66 14.24 6.74 -7.21
C GLN A 66 12.74 7.04 -7.28
N LYS A 67 11.99 6.13 -7.91
CA LYS A 67 10.53 6.21 -7.97
C LYS A 67 9.90 5.44 -6.83
N VAL A 68 8.91 6.05 -6.19
CA VAL A 68 8.09 5.45 -5.14
C VAL A 68 6.64 5.31 -5.63
N CYS A 69 5.87 4.42 -5.01
CA CYS A 69 4.45 4.32 -5.31
C CYS A 69 3.71 5.51 -4.68
N ASN A 70 3.24 6.44 -5.51
CA ASN A 70 2.57 7.65 -5.08
C ASN A 70 1.57 8.11 -6.15
N GLY A 71 0.78 9.14 -5.91
CA GLY A 71 -0.14 9.64 -6.92
C GLY A 71 -0.91 10.88 -6.48
N ASP A 72 -1.94 11.20 -7.25
CA ASP A 72 -2.78 12.34 -6.94
C ASP A 72 -3.79 11.96 -5.86
N TRP A 73 -3.98 12.87 -4.90
CA TRP A 73 -4.89 12.67 -3.78
C TRP A 73 -5.65 13.96 -3.48
N THR A 74 -6.80 13.81 -2.84
CA THR A 74 -7.65 14.93 -2.41
C THR A 74 -8.00 14.76 -0.95
N TYR A 75 -8.46 15.83 -0.31
CA TYR A 75 -9.00 15.76 1.04
C TYR A 75 -10.52 15.57 1.02
N GLU A 76 -11.01 14.72 1.91
CA GLU A 76 -12.43 14.59 2.26
C GLU A 76 -12.63 14.89 3.75
N VAL A 77 -13.87 15.11 4.18
CA VAL A 77 -14.21 15.52 5.55
C VAL A 77 -15.20 14.55 6.18
N LYS A 78 -14.80 13.93 7.29
CA LYS A 78 -15.65 13.10 8.13
C LYS A 78 -16.26 13.95 9.25
N HIS A 79 -17.59 13.95 9.35
CA HIS A 79 -18.32 14.60 10.44
C HIS A 79 -18.76 13.56 11.46
N PHE A 80 -18.53 13.85 12.74
CA PHE A 80 -18.95 13.04 13.87
C PHE A 80 -20.25 13.62 14.41
N GLN A 81 -21.20 12.76 14.78
CA GLN A 81 -22.45 13.21 15.39
C GLN A 81 -22.15 13.93 16.71
N GLY A 82 -22.66 15.15 16.86
CA GLY A 82 -22.42 15.98 18.04
C GLY A 82 -21.07 16.71 18.08
N CYS A 83 -20.22 16.57 17.06
CA CYS A 83 -18.97 17.31 16.94
C CYS A 83 -19.09 18.51 15.99
N PRO A 84 -18.71 19.72 16.41
CA PRO A 84 -18.74 20.89 15.53
C PRO A 84 -17.62 20.90 14.49
N VAL A 85 -16.54 20.12 14.70
CA VAL A 85 -15.36 20.09 13.84
C VAL A 85 -15.31 18.77 13.08
N GLY A 86 -15.32 18.85 11.75
CA GLY A 86 -15.06 17.71 10.88
C GLY A 86 -13.56 17.40 10.78
N VAL A 87 -13.24 16.12 10.60
CA VAL A 87 -11.85 15.65 10.42
C VAL A 87 -11.56 15.55 8.94
N THR A 88 -10.49 16.20 8.51
CA THR A 88 -10.03 16.15 7.12
C THR A 88 -9.07 14.98 6.95
N TYR A 89 -9.28 14.13 5.95
CA TYR A 89 -8.46 12.95 5.68
C TYR A 89 -8.13 12.82 4.19
N PRO A 90 -6.95 12.27 3.83
CA PRO A 90 -6.55 12.11 2.44
C PRO A 90 -7.22 10.90 1.78
N VAL A 91 -7.49 11.03 0.48
CA VAL A 91 -8.06 10.00 -0.39
C VAL A 91 -7.28 9.97 -1.70
N ALA A 92 -6.57 8.86 -1.96
CA ALA A 92 -5.86 8.66 -3.21
C ALA A 92 -6.85 8.48 -4.38
N ARG A 93 -6.61 9.19 -5.48
CA ARG A 93 -7.44 9.14 -6.70
C ARG A 93 -6.80 8.35 -7.82
N ASN A 94 -5.47 8.31 -7.84
CA ASN A 94 -4.68 7.44 -8.71
C ASN A 94 -3.34 7.12 -8.04
N CYS A 95 -2.66 6.11 -8.57
CA CYS A 95 -1.35 5.69 -8.10
C CYS A 95 -0.45 5.37 -9.29
N LYS A 96 0.81 5.75 -9.20
CA LYS A 96 1.85 5.59 -10.22
C LYS A 96 3.23 5.60 -9.58
N CYS A 97 4.20 5.00 -10.26
CA CYS A 97 5.60 5.13 -9.84
C CYS A 97 6.16 6.50 -10.26
N THR A 98 6.38 7.37 -9.29
CA THR A 98 6.85 8.75 -9.49
C THR A 98 7.85 9.15 -8.41
N ALA A 99 8.55 10.26 -8.62
CA ALA A 99 9.39 10.86 -7.58
C ALA A 99 8.60 11.16 -6.31
N CYS A 100 9.24 11.02 -5.15
CA CYS A 100 8.62 11.38 -3.88
C CYS A 100 8.54 12.91 -3.75
N ASN A 101 7.34 13.44 -3.52
CA ASN A 101 7.15 14.89 -3.30
C ASN A 101 7.35 15.22 -1.82
N ALA A 102 8.56 15.68 -1.47
CA ALA A 102 8.91 16.04 -0.09
C ALA A 102 8.15 17.26 0.45
N GLY A 103 7.45 18.03 -0.40
CA GLY A 103 6.65 19.17 0.02
C GLY A 103 5.32 18.78 0.68
N ASN A 104 4.82 17.56 0.45
CA ASN A 104 3.56 17.08 1.01
C ASN A 104 3.59 15.64 1.52
N THR A 105 4.70 14.92 1.33
CA THR A 105 4.86 13.52 1.70
C THR A 105 6.18 13.33 2.43
N TYR A 106 6.19 12.51 3.48
CA TYR A 106 7.44 12.12 4.12
C TYR A 106 8.20 11.11 3.23
N CYS A 107 9.35 11.53 2.70
CA CYS A 107 10.19 10.72 1.81
C CYS A 107 11.24 9.97 2.63
N GLY A 108 10.89 8.78 3.10
CA GLY A 108 11.80 7.94 3.87
C GLY A 108 11.30 6.50 3.96
N ARG A 109 12.01 5.69 4.73
CA ARG A 109 11.57 4.33 5.01
C ARG A 109 10.26 4.37 5.81
N PHE A 110 9.27 3.60 5.37
CA PHE A 110 8.02 3.45 6.11
C PHE A 110 8.31 2.75 7.46
N PRO A 111 7.93 3.34 8.60
CA PRO A 111 8.26 2.80 9.93
C PRO A 111 7.29 1.72 10.41
N GLY A 112 6.15 1.51 9.73
CA GLY A 112 5.17 0.49 10.09
C GLY A 112 5.52 -0.90 9.58
N ASP A 113 4.79 -1.90 10.05
CA ASP A 113 4.89 -3.26 9.53
C ASP A 113 4.34 -3.32 8.11
N ILE A 114 5.23 -3.64 7.16
CA ILE A 114 4.84 -4.02 5.82
C ILE A 114 4.59 -5.52 5.89
N SER A 115 3.34 -5.94 5.67
CA SER A 115 3.00 -7.36 5.61
C SER A 115 3.91 -8.06 4.60
N SER A 116 4.84 -8.86 5.08
CA SER A 116 5.76 -9.61 4.23
C SER A 116 4.96 -10.64 3.44
N CYS A 117 5.01 -10.55 2.12
CA CYS A 117 4.46 -11.59 1.27
C CYS A 117 5.32 -12.87 1.39
N LEU A 118 4.69 -14.04 1.21
CA LEU A 118 5.42 -15.31 1.12
C LEU A 118 6.13 -15.36 -0.25
N SER A 119 7.47 -15.37 -0.25
CA SER A 119 8.25 -15.68 -1.44
C SER A 119 7.94 -17.12 -1.86
N PHE A 120 7.29 -17.31 -3.01
CA PHE A 120 7.16 -18.62 -3.64
C PHE A 120 8.41 -18.94 -4.47
#